data_AF-A0A561X100-F1
#
_entry.id   AF-A0A561X100-F1
#
_cell.length_a   1.000
_cell.length_b   1.000
_cell.length_c   1.000
_cell.angle_alpha   90.00
_cell.angle_beta   90.00
_cell.angle_gamma   90.00
#
_symmetry.space_group_name_H-M   'P 1'
#
loop_
_entity.id
_entity.type
_entity.pdbx_description
1 polymer ?
#
loop_
_entity_poly.entity_id
_entity_poly.type
_entity_poly.pdbx_seq_one_letter_code
_entity_poly.pdbx_strand_id
1 'polypeptide(L)' 'MAGYFLDFVIVAALIVAGTALMGNISRTMGERLFGRNKRRAHIEASRHIQQGWNAVGGKK' A
#
# COMPACT_ATOMS: atom_id res chain seq x y z
N MET A 1 -5.14 -27.00 -35.14
CA MET A 1 -3.99 -26.36 -34.45
C MET A 1 -4.19 -24.87 -34.20
N ALA A 2 -4.60 -24.06 -35.18
CA ALA A 2 -4.80 -22.61 -34.97
C ALA A 2 -5.84 -22.22 -33.90
N GLY A 3 -6.97 -22.93 -33.82
CA GLY A 3 -7.98 -22.67 -32.76
C GLY A 3 -7.47 -22.96 -31.35
N TYR A 4 -6.85 -24.12 -31.15
CA TYR A 4 -6.20 -24.48 -29.89
C TYR A 4 -5.11 -23.48 -29.47
N PHE A 5 -4.35 -22.95 -30.43
CA PHE A 5 -3.35 -21.92 -30.16
C PHE A 5 -4.00 -20.61 -29.69
N LEU A 6 -5.12 -20.20 -30.31
CA LEU A 6 -5.85 -19.00 -29.93
C LEU A 6 -6.45 -19.13 -28.52
N ASP A 7 -7.06 -20.27 -28.21
CA ASP A 7 -7.59 -20.57 -26.87
C ASP A 7 -6.49 -20.54 -25.82
N PHE A 8 -5.33 -21.15 -26.12
CA PHE A 8 -4.16 -21.13 -25.25
C PHE A 8 -3.67 -19.70 -24.98
N VAL A 9 -3.55 -18.87 -26.01
CA VAL A 9 -3.10 -17.48 -25.88
C VAL A 9 -4.07 -16.64 -25.04
N ILE A 10 -5.38 -16.83 -25.23
CA ILE A 10 -6.40 -16.11 -24.45
C ILE A 10 -6.30 -16.50 -22.97
N VAL A 11 -6.23 -17.79 -22.66
CA VAL A 11 -6.11 -18.28 -21.29
C VAL A 11 -4.81 -17.80 -20.64
N ALA A 12 -3.69 -17.89 -21.36
CA ALA A 12 -2.40 -17.40 -20.88
C ALA A 12 -2.42 -15.89 -20.58
N ALA A 13 -3.00 -15.08 -21.47
CA ALA A 13 -3.15 -13.64 -21.28
C ALA A 13 -4.00 -13.30 -20.05
N LEU A 14 -5.11 -14.02 -19.84
CA LEU A 14 -5.97 -13.83 -18.66
C LEU A 14 -5.25 -14.16 -17.35
N ILE A 15 -4.48 -15.25 -17.31
CA ILE A 15 -3.71 -15.64 -16.12
C ILE A 15 -2.64 -14.59 -15.81
N VAL A 16 -1.87 -14.15 -16.82
CA VAL A 16 -0.83 -13.13 -16.65
C VAL A 16 -1.44 -11.80 -16.19
N ALA A 17 -2.51 -11.35 -16.83
CA ALA A 17 -3.20 -10.11 -16.47
C ALA A 17 -3.75 -10.18 -15.03
N GLY A 18 -4.42 -11.27 -14.66
CA GLY A 18 -4.94 -11.47 -13.30
C GLY A 18 -3.83 -11.44 -12.25
N THR A 19 -2.71 -12.12 -12.53
CA THR A 19 -1.56 -12.18 -11.62
C THR A 19 -0.89 -10.81 -11.46
N ALA A 20 -0.72 -10.07 -12.56
CA ALA A 20 -0.16 -8.72 -12.53
C ALA A 20 -1.06 -7.73 -11.77
N LEU A 21 -2.39 -7.86 -11.90
CA LEU A 21 -3.35 -7.03 -11.17
C LEU A 21 -3.38 -7.34 -9.67
N MET A 22 -3.09 -8.58 -9.25
CA MET A 22 -3.10 -9.00 -7.84
C MET A 22 -2.17 -8.13 -6.98
N GLY A 23 -0.99 -7.78 -7.49
CA GLY A 23 -0.03 -6.91 -6.79
C GLY A 23 -0.52 -5.48 -6.63
N ASN A 24 -1.15 -4.91 -7.67
CA ASN A 24 -1.69 -3.55 -7.64
C ASN A 24 -2.96 -3.45 -6.77
N ILE A 25 -3.83 -4.46 -6.84
CA ILE A 25 -5.01 -4.58 -5.97
C ILE A 25 -4.58 -4.73 -4.52
N SER A 26 -3.62 -5.60 -4.21
CA SER A 26 -3.11 -5.78 -2.86
C SER A 26 -2.49 -4.50 -2.29
N ARG A 27 -1.74 -3.74 -3.11
CA ARG A 27 -1.16 -2.46 -2.70
C ARG A 27 -2.23 -1.40 -2.43
N THR A 28 -3.17 -1.25 -3.35
CA THR A 28 -4.27 -0.27 -3.20
C THR A 28 -5.24 -0.63 -2.08
N MET A 29 -5.57 -1.92 -1.88
CA MET A 29 -6.35 -2.39 -0.74
C MET A 29 -5.56 -2.24 0.56
N GLY A 30 -4.27 -2.55 0.58
CA GLY A 30 -3.42 -2.37 1.77
C GLY A 30 -3.34 -0.91 2.23
N GLU A 31 -3.13 0.02 1.30
CA GLU A 31 -3.11 1.46 1.59
C GLU A 31 -4.49 1.98 2.05
N ARG A 32 -5.59 1.53 1.44
CA ARG A 32 -6.94 1.98 1.79
C ARG A 32 -7.47 1.34 3.09
N LEU A 33 -7.23 0.05 3.29
CA LEU A 33 -7.74 -0.72 4.43
C LEU A 33 -6.87 -0.54 5.68
N PHE A 34 -5.53 -0.57 5.54
CA PHE A 34 -4.59 -0.46 6.66
C PHE A 34 -3.86 0.89 6.74
N GLY A 35 -3.72 1.63 5.64
CA GLY A 35 -3.01 2.91 5.60
C GLY A 35 -3.82 4.11 6.09
N ARG A 36 -5.17 4.07 6.03
CA ARG A 36 -6.03 5.21 6.40
C ARG A 36 -5.89 5.65 7.86
N ASN A 37 -5.67 4.70 8.77
CA ASN A 37 -5.54 4.99 10.21
C ASN A 37 -4.08 5.13 10.67
N LYS A 38 -3.09 4.67 9.89
CA LYS A 38 -1.66 4.73 10.28
C LYS A 38 -0.90 5.93 9.74
N ARG A 39 -1.45 6.68 8.77
CA ARG A 39 -0.80 7.88 8.21
C ARG A 39 -0.44 8.94 9.28
N ARG A 40 -1.22 9.03 10.36
CA ARG A 40 -0.98 9.96 11.46
C ARG A 40 -0.31 9.32 12.69
N ALA A 41 -0.21 8.00 12.78
CA ALA A 41 0.37 7.33 13.94
C ALA A 41 1.83 7.75 14.20
N HIS A 42 2.61 7.94 13.12
CA HIS A 42 3.97 8.45 13.24
C HIS A 42 4.02 9.93 13.66
N ILE A 43 3.11 10.75 13.14
CA ILE A 43 3.00 12.16 13.50
C ILE A 43 2.57 12.31 14.96
N GLU A 44 1.65 11.48 15.43
CA GLU A 44 1.12 11.49 16.78
C GLU A 44 2.16 11.00 17.80
N ALA A 45 2.90 9.92 17.48
CA ALA A 45 4.02 9.46 18.28
C ALA A 45 5.15 10.51 18.36
N SER A 46 5.52 11.13 17.22
CA SER A 46 6.52 12.20 17.20
C SER A 46 6.04 13.44 17.96
N ARG A 47 4.76 13.82 17.83
CA ARG A 47 4.17 14.94 18.58
C ARG A 47 4.19 14.67 20.08
N HIS A 48 3.90 13.43 20.51
CA HIS A 48 3.96 13.05 21.91
C HIS A 48 5.37 13.17 22.50
N ILE A 49 6.39 12.74 21.76
CA ILE A 49 7.80 12.87 22.17
C ILE A 49 8.22 14.35 22.22
N GLN A 50 7.88 15.13 21.19
CA GLN A 50 8.25 16.54 21.06
C GLN A 50 7.54 17.45 22.07
N GLN A 51 6.36 17.09 22.58
CA GLN A 51 5.67 17.84 23.64
C GLN A 51 6.51 17.98 24.91
N GLY A 52 7.34 16.99 25.24
CA GLY A 52 8.28 17.06 26.37
C GLY A 52 9.44 18.03 26.15
N TRP A 53 9.73 18.41 24.90
CA TRP A 53 10.89 19.24 24.57
C TRP A 53 10.67 20.72 24.82
N ASN A 54 9.41 21.18 24.82
CA ASN A 54 9.06 22.54 25.19
C ASN A 54 9.44 22.87 26.66
N ALA A 55 9.55 21.85 27.52
CA ALA A 55 9.96 22.01 28.91
C ALA A 55 11.50 22.13 29.08
N VAL A 56 12.28 21.58 28.15
CA VAL A 56 13.76 21.61 28.17
C VAL A 56 14.37 22.70 27.28
N GLY A 57 13.61 23.27 26.35
CA GLY A 57 14.07 24.29 25.40
C GLY A 57 14.31 25.70 25.96
N GLY A 58 14.27 25.89 27.29
CA GLY A 58 14.76 27.10 27.96
C GLY A 58 14.30 28.42 27.35
N LYS A 59 13.06 28.85 27.63
CA LYS A 59 12.75 30.29 27.57
C LYS A 59 13.26 30.96 28.85
N LYS A 60 14.49 31.48 28.78
CA LYS A 60 14.96 32.69 29.47
C LYS A 60 15.89 33.43 28.54
#